data_AF-A0A554IEM8-F1
#
_entry.id   AF-A0A554IEM8-F1
#
_cell.length_a   1.000
_cell.length_b   1.000
_cell.length_c   1.000
_cell.angle_alpha   90.00
_cell.angle_beta   90.00
_cell.angle_gamma   90.00
#
_symmetry.space_group_name_H-M   'P 1'
#
loop_
_entity.id
_entity.type
_entity.pdbx_description
1 polymer ?
#
loop_
_entity_poly.entity_id
_entity_poly.type
_entity_poly.pdbx_seq_one_letter_code
_entity_poly.pdbx_strand_id
1 'polypeptide(L)' 'MAALPKRKHSTRRKGKRRAAIKLKLPTLVPCPSCGELKVSHQICPKCGTYKSQSDSRASHVNGKKPSLRGGPYKK' A
#
# COMPACT_ATOMS: atom_id res chain seq x y z
N MET A 1 -34.05 -4.73 -6.48
CA MET A 1 -33.26 -5.19 -7.64
C MET A 1 -32.29 -4.07 -8.04
N ALA A 2 -30.98 -4.31 -8.11
CA ALA A 2 -29.99 -3.28 -8.45
C ALA A 2 -29.99 -2.96 -9.95
N ALA A 3 -29.79 -1.69 -10.31
CA ALA A 3 -29.76 -1.27 -11.72
C ALA A 3 -28.60 -1.95 -12.47
N LEU A 4 -28.95 -2.77 -13.46
CA LEU A 4 -27.98 -3.46 -14.31
C LEU A 4 -27.63 -2.60 -15.52
N PRO A 5 -26.35 -2.56 -15.94
CA PRO A 5 -25.97 -1.86 -17.15
C PRO A 5 -26.60 -2.52 -18.37
N LYS A 6 -27.32 -1.75 -19.18
CA LYS A 6 -27.98 -2.24 -20.41
C LYS A 6 -26.98 -2.85 -21.42
N ARG A 7 -25.73 -2.37 -21.44
CA ARG A 7 -24.65 -2.81 -22.35
C ARG A 7 -23.29 -2.76 -21.67
N LYS A 8 -22.33 -3.54 -22.19
CA LYS A 8 -20.93 -3.52 -21.77
C LYS A 8 -20.29 -2.16 -22.08
N HIS A 9 -19.51 -1.63 -21.14
CA HIS A 9 -18.71 -0.42 -21.40
C HIS A 9 -17.58 -0.70 -22.39
N SER A 10 -17.36 0.22 -23.33
CA SER A 10 -16.24 0.13 -24.26
C SER A 10 -14.89 0.13 -23.55
N THR A 11 -13.89 -0.51 -24.16
CA THR A 11 -12.51 -0.56 -23.66
C THR A 11 -11.96 0.85 -23.43
N ARG A 12 -12.20 1.78 -24.38
CA ARG A 12 -11.82 3.18 -24.28
C ARG A 12 -12.45 3.89 -23.07
N ARG A 13 -13.76 3.70 -22.82
CA ARG A 13 -14.45 4.32 -21.68
C ARG A 13 -13.92 3.78 -20.35
N LYS A 14 -13.69 2.46 -20.25
CA LYS A 14 -13.07 1.83 -19.08
C LYS A 14 -11.65 2.35 -18.84
N GLY A 15 -10.84 2.48 -19.89
CA GLY A 15 -9.47 3.00 -19.85
C GLY A 15 -9.41 4.45 -19.36
N LYS A 16 -10.20 5.35 -19.96
CA LYS A 16 -10.28 6.76 -19.53
C LYS A 16 -10.66 6.90 -18.05
N ARG A 17 -11.66 6.13 -17.59
CA ARG A 17 -12.08 6.13 -16.19
C ARG A 17 -10.97 5.69 -15.25
N ARG A 18 -10.20 4.66 -15.62
CA ARG A 18 -9.05 4.20 -14.82
C ARG A 18 -7.90 5.21 -14.80
N ALA A 19 -7.61 5.81 -15.94
CA ALA A 19 -6.54 6.81 -16.08
C ALA A 19 -6.79 8.09 -15.28
N ALA A 20 -8.05 8.42 -14.99
CA ALA A 20 -8.41 9.56 -14.16
C ALA A 20 -8.08 9.35 -12.66
N ILE A 21 -7.88 8.09 -12.21
CA ILE A 21 -7.60 7.77 -10.81
C ILE A 21 -6.11 8.05 -10.54
N LYS A 22 -5.83 9.14 -9.83
CA LYS A 22 -4.47 9.52 -9.43
C LYS A 22 -4.17 8.97 -8.02
N LEU A 23 -3.14 8.13 -7.90
CA LEU A 23 -2.65 7.66 -6.61
C LEU A 23 -1.68 8.69 -6.02
N LYS A 24 -1.83 9.02 -4.73
CA LYS A 24 -0.92 9.89 -4.00
C LYS A 24 -0.01 9.04 -3.12
N LEU A 25 1.27 9.39 -3.09
CA LEU A 25 2.24 8.78 -2.18
C LEU A 25 1.99 9.30 -0.76
N PRO A 26 2.14 8.45 0.27
CA PRO A 26 2.07 8.91 1.66
C PRO A 26 3.25 9.82 2.00
N THR A 27 3.01 10.80 2.87
CA THR A 27 4.04 11.69 3.39
C THR A 27 4.95 10.93 4.36
N LEU A 28 6.26 11.01 4.12
CA LEU A 28 7.28 10.41 4.97
C LEU A 28 7.92 11.48 5.86
N VAL A 29 8.11 11.16 7.14
CA VAL A 29 8.67 12.04 8.17
C VAL A 29 9.82 11.30 8.86
N PRO A 30 10.94 11.94 9.19
CA PRO A 30 12.02 11.31 9.95
C PRO A 30 11.56 10.88 11.35
N CYS A 31 11.97 9.70 11.78
CA CYS A 31 11.70 9.20 13.12
C CYS A 31 12.64 9.86 14.14
N PRO A 32 12.15 10.44 15.25
CA PRO A 32 12.99 11.12 16.23
C PRO A 32 13.93 10.18 17.00
N SER A 33 13.65 8.87 17.04
CA SER A 33 14.43 7.89 17.80
C SER A 33 15.50 7.17 16.98
N CYS A 34 15.30 7.01 15.65
CA CYS A 34 16.23 6.26 14.79
C CYS A 34 16.62 6.98 13.50
N GLY A 35 16.06 8.16 13.21
CA GLY A 35 16.35 8.94 12.00
C GLY A 35 15.76 8.38 10.70
N GLU A 36 15.24 7.16 10.68
CA GLU A 36 14.65 6.56 9.48
C GLU A 36 13.30 7.20 9.11
N LEU A 37 13.00 7.22 7.80
CA LEU A 37 11.74 7.73 7.27
C LEU A 37 10.58 6.80 7.64
N LYS A 38 9.53 7.37 8.24
CA LYS A 38 8.29 6.67 8.59
C LYS A 38 7.06 7.42 8.09
N VAL A 39 5.94 6.71 7.98
CA VAL A 39 4.64 7.34 7.69
C VAL A 39 4.19 8.13 8.93
N SER A 40 3.63 9.31 8.72
CA SER A 40 3.05 10.13 9.79
C SER A 40 1.98 9.35 10.57
N HIS A 41 1.97 9.49 11.90
CA HIS A 41 1.04 8.81 12.82
C HIS A 41 1.12 7.28 12.89
N GLN A 42 2.16 6.67 12.33
CA GLN A 42 2.44 5.24 12.51
C GLN A 42 3.63 4.99 13.45
N ILE A 43 3.62 3.81 14.07
CA ILE A 43 4.77 3.27 14.80
C ILE A 43 5.89 3.03 13.78
N CYS A 44 7.12 3.37 14.14
CA CYS A 44 8.25 3.10 13.25
C CYS A 44 8.42 1.58 13.12
N PRO A 45 8.44 1.01 11.89
CA PRO A 45 8.55 -0.43 11.69
C PRO A 45 9.89 -1.01 12.14
N LYS A 46 10.84 -0.15 12.47
CA LYS A 46 12.24 -0.50 12.74
C LYS A 46 12.60 -0.41 14.21
N CYS A 47 12.19 0.66 14.89
CA CYS A 47 12.43 0.81 16.33
C CYS A 47 11.19 0.52 17.20
N GLY A 48 10.01 0.30 16.61
CA GLY A 48 8.81 -0.08 17.36
C GLY A 48 8.26 1.00 18.31
N THR A 49 8.78 2.24 18.25
CA THR A 49 8.41 3.31 19.16
C THR A 49 7.51 4.36 18.50
N TYR A 50 6.52 4.84 19.24
CA TYR A 50 5.72 6.02 18.92
C TYR A 50 5.76 6.98 20.13
N LYS A 51 6.27 8.19 19.93
CA LYS A 51 6.28 9.30 20.92
C LYS A 51 6.51 8.80 22.36
N SER A 52 7.70 8.28 22.63
CA SER A 52 8.17 7.87 23.98
C SER A 52 7.39 6.75 24.68
N GLN A 53 6.42 6.08 24.05
CA GLN A 53 5.81 4.85 24.57
C GLN A 53 6.29 3.64 23.76
N SER A 54 6.75 2.61 24.48
CA SER A 54 7.28 1.36 23.93
C SER A 54 6.15 0.32 23.80
N ASP A 55 5.53 0.24 22.64
CA ASP A 55 4.58 -0.84 22.33
C ASP A 55 5.35 -2.01 21.71
N SER A 56 5.79 -2.94 22.55
CA SER A 56 6.61 -4.12 22.22
C SER A 56 5.90 -5.22 21.41
N ARG A 57 4.89 -4.88 20.58
CA ARG A 57 4.10 -5.87 19.79
C ARG A 57 4.24 -5.73 18.27
N ALA A 58 5.20 -4.95 17.77
CA ALA A 58 5.45 -4.81 16.33
C ALA A 58 6.33 -5.94 15.75
N SER A 59 5.88 -7.19 15.86
CA SER A 59 6.59 -8.39 15.38
C SER A 59 6.10 -8.88 14.00
N HIS A 60 5.68 -8.00 13.10
CA HIS A 60 5.33 -8.39 11.71
C HIS A 60 6.07 -7.53 10.69
N VAL A 61 7.28 -8.01 10.39
CA VAL A 61 8.13 -7.82 9.20
C VAL A 61 7.40 -7.32 7.95
N ASN A 62 8.00 -6.39 7.21
CA ASN A 62 7.81 -6.33 5.74
C ASN A 62 9.09 -5.97 4.99
N GLY A 63 10.04 -6.91 5.07
CA GLY A 63 11.15 -7.11 4.13
C GLY A 63 11.20 -8.56 3.62
N LYS A 64 10.09 -9.31 3.67
CA LYS A 64 10.02 -10.68 3.11
C LYS A 64 8.97 -10.71 2.01
N LYS A 65 9.41 -10.57 0.74
CA LYS A 65 8.65 -11.12 -0.39
C LYS A 65 8.69 -12.65 -0.25
N PRO A 66 7.58 -13.38 -0.07
CA PRO A 66 7.58 -14.80 -0.36
C PRO A 66 7.71 -14.94 -1.88
N SER A 67 8.67 -15.76 -2.28
CA SER A 67 9.09 -16.10 -3.64
C SER A 67 8.03 -15.97 -4.74
N LEU A 68 8.48 -15.48 -5.90
CA LEU A 68 7.87 -15.72 -7.20
C LEU A 68 7.55 -17.22 -7.32
N ARG A 69 6.30 -17.59 -7.03
CA ARG A 69 5.76 -18.91 -7.37
C ARG A 69 4.87 -18.72 -8.58
N GLY A 70 5.29 -19.37 -9.66
CA GLY A 70 4.91 -19.11 -11.03
C GLY A 70 3.40 -19.17 -11.34
N GLY A 71 3.05 -18.46 -12.41
CA GLY A 71 1.76 -18.51 -13.08
C GLY A 71 1.91 -17.92 -14.49
N PRO A 72 1.17 -18.43 -15.49
CA PRO A 72 1.78 -19.02 -16.68
C PRO A 72 1.80 -18.06 -17.86
N TYR A 73 3.00 -17.58 -18.23
CA TYR A 73 3.25 -17.09 -19.58
C TYR A 73 4.37 -17.93 -20.18
N LYS A 74 4.00 -19.16 -20.57
CA LYS A 74 4.66 -19.92 -21.64
C LYS A 74 3.61 -20.24 -22.69
N LYS A 75 3.44 -19.28 -23.60
CA LYS A 75 3.13 -19.42 -25.03
C LYS A 75 3.08 -18.02 -25.62
#